data_AF-A0A060CQI0-F1
#
_entry.id   AF-A0A060CQI0-F1
#
_cell.length_a   1.000
_cell.length_b   1.000
_cell.length_c   1.000
_cell.angle_alpha   90.00
_cell.angle_beta   90.00
_cell.angle_gamma   90.00
#
_symmetry.space_group_name_H-M   'P 1'
#
loop_
_entity.id
_entity.type
_entity.pdbx_description
1 polymer ?
#
loop_
_entity_poly.entity_id
_entity_poly.type
_entity_poly.pdbx_seq_one_letter_code
_entity_poly.pdbx_strand_id
1 'polypeptide(L)' 'KKGGWNNRQTIDRFVEYCKVLFDNYADRVTYWQTINEQNMLVFAGRVLGQKKKSWKEVFQGNHHMLVAQAKVMQLFHAG' A
#
# COMPACT_ATOMS: atom_id res chain seq x y z
N LYS A 1 15.23 -5.84 -1.30
CA LYS A 1 15.80 -6.20 -2.62
C LYS A 1 15.21 -5.46 -3.85
N LYS A 2 14.03 -4.79 -3.82
CA LYS A 2 13.49 -4.02 -4.99
C LYS A 2 13.04 -2.57 -4.71
N GLY A 3 13.29 -2.00 -3.53
CA GLY A 3 12.93 -0.60 -3.19
C GLY A 3 11.61 -0.39 -2.45
N GLY A 4 10.83 -1.45 -2.19
CA GLY A 4 9.56 -1.35 -1.44
C GLY A 4 8.57 -0.38 -2.07
N TRP A 5 7.89 0.43 -1.27
CA TRP A 5 6.95 1.44 -1.76
C TRP A 5 7.59 2.54 -2.63
N ASN A 6 8.91 2.71 -2.66
CA ASN A 6 9.55 3.63 -3.61
C ASN A 6 9.61 3.08 -5.04
N ASN A 7 9.35 1.78 -5.23
CA ASN A 7 9.25 1.18 -6.56
C ASN A 7 7.79 1.19 -7.03
N ARG A 8 7.52 1.84 -8.17
CA ARG A 8 6.16 1.94 -8.73
C ARG A 8 5.53 0.57 -9.02
N GLN A 9 6.31 -0.44 -9.36
CA GLN A 9 5.81 -1.81 -9.59
C GLN A 9 5.23 -2.45 -8.32
N THR A 10 5.52 -1.91 -7.12
CA THR A 10 4.91 -2.38 -5.88
C THR A 10 3.41 -2.12 -5.86
N ILE A 11 2.92 -1.12 -6.59
CA ILE A 11 1.47 -0.86 -6.77
C ILE A 11 0.80 -2.09 -7.35
N ASP A 12 1.26 -2.54 -8.52
CA ASP A 12 0.60 -3.63 -9.25
C ASP A 12 0.75 -4.96 -8.51
N ARG A 13 1.90 -5.21 -7.87
CA ARG A 13 2.10 -6.37 -6.99
C ARG A 13 1.14 -6.39 -5.80
N PHE A 14 0.87 -5.22 -5.20
CA PHE A 14 -0.09 -5.13 -4.10
C PHE A 14 -1.53 -5.40 -4.59
N VAL A 15 -1.88 -4.91 -5.78
CA VAL A 15 -3.17 -5.21 -6.41
C VAL A 15 -3.32 -6.71 -6.68
N GLU A 16 -2.29 -7.36 -7.24
CA GLU A 16 -2.26 -8.82 -7.45
C GLU A 16 -2.43 -9.59 -6.14
N TYR A 17 -1.73 -9.17 -5.09
CA TYR A 17 -1.87 -9.75 -3.75
C TYR A 17 -3.30 -9.63 -3.22
N CYS A 18 -3.90 -8.44 -3.27
CA CYS A 18 -5.29 -8.23 -2.84
C CYS A 18 -6.28 -9.03 -3.68
N LYS A 19 -6.03 -9.18 -4.99
CA LYS A 19 -6.87 -10.03 -5.85
C LYS A 19 -6.90 -11.47 -5.34
N VAL A 20 -5.73 -12.05 -5.02
CA VAL A 20 -5.66 -13.41 -4.46
C VAL A 20 -6.44 -13.50 -3.15
N LEU A 21 -6.37 -12.49 -2.28
CA LEU A 21 -7.15 -12.48 -1.04
C LEU A 21 -8.65 -12.44 -1.31
N PHE A 22 -9.10 -11.57 -2.20
CA PHE A 22 -10.52 -11.44 -2.52
C PHE A 22 -11.07 -12.71 -3.16
N ASP A 23 -10.34 -13.31 -4.09
CA ASP A 23 -10.73 -14.57 -4.77
C ASP A 23 -10.92 -15.73 -3.78
N ASN A 24 -10.26 -15.71 -2.61
CA ASN A 24 -10.27 -16.83 -1.66
C ASN A 24 -11.06 -16.58 -0.36
N TYR A 25 -11.37 -15.32 -0.05
CA TYR A 25 -11.91 -14.95 1.27
C TYR A 25 -13.03 -13.90 1.23
N ALA A 26 -13.34 -13.28 0.09
CA ALA A 26 -14.39 -12.24 0.02
C ALA A 26 -15.80 -12.79 0.30
N ASP A 27 -16.00 -14.11 0.19
CA ASP A 27 -17.25 -14.81 0.51
C ASP A 27 -17.59 -14.83 2.02
N ARG A 28 -16.57 -14.66 2.88
CA ARG A 28 -16.70 -14.77 4.35
C ARG A 28 -16.12 -13.60 5.13
N VAL A 29 -15.39 -12.69 4.47
CA VAL A 29 -14.86 -11.46 5.08
C VAL A 29 -15.63 -10.27 4.53
N THR A 30 -16.46 -9.66 5.38
CA THR A 30 -17.32 -8.53 5.01
C THR A 30 -16.56 -7.21 4.91
N TYR A 31 -15.60 -6.98 5.80
CA TYR A 31 -14.91 -5.70 5.93
C TYR A 31 -13.43 -5.82 5.58
N TRP A 32 -12.99 -4.98 4.65
CA TRP A 32 -11.62 -4.96 4.17
C TRP A 32 -10.98 -3.61 4.41
N GLN A 33 -9.78 -3.63 4.97
CA GLN A 33 -8.90 -2.48 5.06
C GLN A 33 -7.63 -2.79 4.29
N THR A 34 -7.33 -1.99 3.27
CA THR A 34 -6.19 -2.24 2.38
C THR A 34 -4.87 -1.86 3.04
N ILE A 35 -4.76 -0.63 3.52
CA ILE A 35 -3.56 -0.08 4.14
C ILE A 35 -3.92 0.50 5.51
N ASN A 36 -3.21 0.06 6.55
CA ASN A 36 -3.31 0.62 7.90
C ASN A 36 -2.20 1.66 8.15
N GLU A 37 -2.53 2.70 8.91
CA GLU A 37 -1.57 3.68 9.45
C GLU A 37 -0.59 4.26 8.42
N GLN A 38 -1.11 4.66 7.27
CA GLN A 38 -0.29 5.23 6.20
C GLN A 38 0.47 6.50 6.63
N ASN A 39 -0.09 7.28 7.55
CA ASN A 39 0.57 8.42 8.19
C ASN A 39 1.89 8.01 8.89
N MET A 40 1.98 6.80 9.45
CA MET A 40 3.20 6.33 10.11
C MET A 40 4.36 6.18 9.13
N LEU A 41 4.12 5.98 7.83
CA LEU A 41 5.21 6.03 6.84
C LEU A 41 5.92 7.39 6.84
N VAL A 42 5.16 8.46 7.03
CA VAL A 42 5.66 9.84 7.04
C VAL A 42 6.31 10.17 8.39
N PHE A 43 5.73 9.72 9.49
CA PHE A 43 6.21 10.02 10.84
C PHE A 43 7.35 9.10 11.32
N ALA A 44 7.30 7.80 11.03
CA ALA A 44 8.22 6.80 11.57
C ALA A 44 9.68 7.05 11.18
N GLY A 45 9.94 7.51 9.94
CA GLY A 45 11.29 7.82 9.49
C GLY A 45 11.99 8.94 10.28
N ARG A 46 11.20 9.82 10.92
CA ARG A 46 11.72 10.97 11.68
C ARG A 46 11.62 10.79 13.19
N VAL A 47 10.55 10.13 13.66
CA VAL A 47 10.27 9.90 15.09
C VAL A 47 11.01 8.67 15.62
N LEU A 48 11.19 7.61 14.81
CA LEU A 48 11.77 6.34 15.27
C LEU A 48 13.25 6.17 14.89
N GLY A 49 13.92 7.23 14.44
CA GLY A 49 15.37 7.22 14.19
C GLY A 49 15.85 6.28 13.08
N GLN A 50 14.96 5.78 12.21
CA GLN A 50 15.35 4.94 11.08
C GLN A 50 16.12 5.74 10.01
N LYS A 51 16.93 5.05 9.18
CA LYS A 51 17.75 5.66 8.11
C LYS A 51 16.99 6.77 7.37
N LYS A 52 17.59 7.97 7.32
CA LYS A 52 17.02 9.19 6.75
C LYS A 52 16.73 9.02 5.24
N LYS A 53 15.53 8.56 4.90
CA LYS A 53 14.97 8.79 3.56
C LYS A 53 14.73 10.29 3.38
N SER A 54 14.97 10.80 2.18
CA SER A 54 14.59 12.17 1.84
C SER A 54 13.07 12.34 1.88
N TRP A 55 12.58 13.58 2.04
CA TRP A 55 11.14 13.87 1.92
C TRP A 55 10.56 13.40 0.60
N LYS A 56 11.34 13.56 -0.49
CA LYS A 56 10.96 13.08 -1.81
C LYS A 56 10.68 11.58 -1.79
N GLU A 57 11.56 10.78 -1.20
CA GLU A 57 11.36 9.34 -1.09
C GLU A 57 10.18 8.98 -0.17
N VAL A 58 10.03 9.66 0.97
CA VAL A 58 8.90 9.41 1.88
C VAL A 58 7.57 9.67 1.17
N PHE A 59 7.43 10.83 0.54
CA PHE A 59 6.19 11.19 -0.15
C PHE A 59 5.97 10.38 -1.44
N GLN A 60 7.03 9.95 -2.14
CA GLN A 60 6.89 9.04 -3.28
C GLN A 60 6.33 7.69 -2.85
N GLY A 61 6.86 7.11 -1.76
CA GLY A 61 6.34 5.87 -1.20
C GLY A 61 4.87 6.01 -0.76
N ASN A 62 4.56 7.13 -0.09
CA ASN A 62 3.20 7.45 0.33
C ASN A 62 2.24 7.58 -0.86
N HIS A 63 2.67 8.25 -1.93
CA HIS A 63 1.88 8.39 -3.15
C HIS A 63 1.58 7.03 -3.80
N HIS A 64 2.57 6.14 -3.89
CA HIS A 64 2.32 4.80 -4.43
C HIS A 64 1.34 3.99 -3.57
N MET A 65 1.38 4.13 -2.24
CA MET A 65 0.39 3.51 -1.35
C MET A 65 -1.03 4.04 -1.62
N LEU A 66 -1.20 5.36 -1.81
CA LEU A 66 -2.51 5.95 -2.17
C LEU A 66 -3.03 5.41 -3.50
N VAL A 67 -2.18 5.34 -4.53
CA VAL A 67 -2.56 4.82 -5.85
C VAL A 67 -2.91 3.33 -5.76
N ALA A 68 -2.14 2.54 -5.01
CA ALA A 68 -2.43 1.13 -4.79
C ALA A 68 -3.78 0.93 -4.09
N GLN A 69 -4.05 1.69 -3.02
CA GLN A 69 -5.33 1.67 -2.33
C GLN A 69 -6.51 1.99 -3.26
N ALA A 70 -6.39 3.03 -4.09
CA ALA A 70 -7.43 3.38 -5.06
C ALA A 70 -7.69 2.26 -6.08
N LYS A 71 -6.62 1.67 -6.64
CA LYS A 71 -6.73 0.54 -7.57
C LYS A 71 -7.38 -0.69 -6.93
N VAL A 72 -7.02 -1.01 -5.68
CA VAL A 72 -7.62 -2.14 -4.97
C VAL A 72 -9.11 -1.90 -4.69
N MET A 73 -9.49 -0.67 -4.34
CA MET A 73 -10.90 -0.31 -4.16
C MET A 73 -11.69 -0.46 -5.47
N GLN A 74 -11.11 -0.04 -6.60
CA GLN A 74 -11.72 -0.26 -7.92
C GLN A 74 -11.84 -1.76 -8.24
N LEU A 75 -10.80 -2.55 -7.98
CA LEU A 75 -10.82 -3.99 -8.19
C LEU A 75 -11.93 -4.67 -7.38
N PHE A 76 -12.08 -4.30 -6.11
CA PHE A 76 -13.06 -4.93 -5.21
C PHE A 76 -14.52 -4.63 -5.61
N HIS A 77 -14.79 -3.44 -6.14
CA HIS A 77 -16.15 -3.02 -6.55
C HIS A 77 -16.47 -3.26 -8.04
N ALA A 78 -15.56 -3.88 -8.81
CA ALA A 78 -15.79 -4.15 -10.24
C ALA A 78 -16.60 -5.43 -10.49
N GLY A 79 -16.79 -6.28 -9.48
CA GLY A 79 -17.69 -7.44 -9.50
C GLY A 79 -19.00 -7.15 -8.78
#